data_AF-A0A1Y1V1J6-F1
#
_entry.id   AF-A0A1Y1V1J6-F1
#
_cell.length_a   1.000
_cell.length_b   1.000
_cell.length_c   1.000
_cell.angle_alpha   90.00
_cell.angle_beta   90.00
_cell.angle_gamma   90.00
#
_symmetry.space_group_name_H-M   'P 1'
#
loop_
_entity.id
_entity.type
_entity.pdbx_description
1 polymer ?
#
loop_
_entity_poly.entity_id
_entity_poly.type
_entity_poly.pdbx_seq_one_letter_code
_entity_poly.pdbx_strand_id
1 'polypeptide(L)'
;DEEYCKYQEKNIISRKAQFVEGTILNTLYECESGACKRSNTLDNVVDGTYLVDDTIYDCRNSNCKEQTNSGILAFKKDDGEDITYKTLLSSLALLTEDDLDSVYLYDCIDGECKSTSGFIKYGDTPALASCTKDGGCVSQENETCDKSNAGKVNLGSDGMKLCGSDGTLSSSVYNLIENTIYEANSDSPIIGAKQTGNFVFGNGLKVCTEGNCISVSKAGYFLNSNSVEIADGKKLIYCSGDLCEANKPNNGYYINDDYIKSKHAILCDNDGCLEIENLTKSDCNENVNELVYITDGFKYCDGTEAKNIPTETTVNLYEVDNVKDKAINYPTEFVEVSSGNKMVIKVDKYSVTQFVDDNQFCISSNIKVEGSCSKGDTKYTCINPFVKCETFIVGKCDLTKADENCDGYYVDSNKQLEKCNKGVCSVESKIGYFQNGETYIKCTTNGESKEIFTCSELALIDSCKDNNGALFKEEKDIKLCIDDNNSNAITIFKKDTTKCFIGANILNNKVNTKKHYIISTADNEVLTETIGAGN
;
A
#
# COMPACT_ATOMS: atom_id res chain seq x y z
N ASP A 1 -22.65 -52.02 25.37
CA ASP A 1 -21.21 -52.29 25.20
C ASP A 1 -20.91 -52.53 23.75
N GLU A 2 -19.81 -51.91 23.29
CA GLU A 2 -19.14 -52.11 21.99
C GLU A 2 -19.81 -51.57 20.72
N GLU A 3 -19.98 -50.24 20.63
CA GLU A 3 -19.72 -49.53 19.35
C GLU A 3 -19.44 -48.02 19.55
N TYR A 4 -18.94 -47.64 20.73
CA TYR A 4 -18.45 -46.30 21.01
C TYR A 4 -16.95 -46.23 20.70
N CYS A 5 -16.60 -46.09 19.42
CA CYS A 5 -15.22 -45.85 19.01
C CYS A 5 -15.10 -44.83 17.88
N LYS A 6 -14.58 -43.64 18.25
CA LYS A 6 -13.66 -42.77 17.51
C LYS A 6 -14.03 -42.35 16.09
N TYR A 7 -14.33 -41.06 15.90
CA TYR A 7 -13.90 -40.31 14.73
C TYR A 7 -13.47 -38.89 15.12
N GLN A 8 -12.24 -38.53 14.74
CA GLN A 8 -11.72 -37.16 14.75
C GLN A 8 -12.03 -36.50 13.40
N GLU A 9 -11.99 -35.17 13.40
CA GLU A 9 -12.20 -34.22 12.30
C GLU A 9 -13.65 -33.72 12.10
N LYS A 10 -13.88 -32.49 12.58
CA LYS A 10 -14.84 -31.47 12.11
C LYS A 10 -16.33 -31.82 11.92
N ASN A 11 -16.87 -32.86 12.54
CA ASN A 11 -18.32 -33.07 12.55
C ASN A 11 -18.95 -32.71 13.90
N ILE A 12 -19.87 -31.74 13.87
CA ILE A 12 -20.72 -31.37 15.01
C ILE A 12 -21.61 -32.58 15.32
N ILE A 13 -21.28 -33.31 16.39
CA ILE A 13 -22.20 -34.28 17.00
C ILE A 13 -22.53 -33.79 18.40
N SER A 14 -23.56 -32.94 18.49
CA SER A 14 -24.71 -33.20 19.35
C SER A 14 -25.78 -32.13 19.19
N ARG A 15 -27.04 -32.55 19.00
CA ARG A 15 -28.20 -32.01 19.74
C ARG A 15 -29.40 -32.97 19.65
N LYS A 16 -29.18 -34.13 20.28
CA LYS A 16 -30.12 -35.08 20.91
C LYS A 16 -31.40 -35.47 20.15
N ALA A 17 -31.36 -36.67 19.58
CA ALA A 17 -32.39 -37.70 19.64
C ALA A 17 -33.85 -37.25 19.40
N GLN A 18 -34.22 -37.02 18.13
CA GLN A 18 -35.58 -37.22 17.59
C GLN A 18 -35.64 -36.77 16.12
N PHE A 19 -35.08 -37.54 15.19
CA PHE A 19 -35.41 -37.33 13.77
C PHE A 19 -35.62 -38.69 13.12
N VAL A 20 -36.86 -38.93 12.66
CA VAL A 20 -37.23 -40.08 11.84
C VAL A 20 -37.11 -39.66 10.38
N GLU A 21 -36.92 -40.65 9.50
CA GLU A 21 -36.93 -40.47 8.06
C GLU A 21 -38.17 -39.65 7.62
N GLY A 22 -37.95 -38.48 7.00
CA GLY A 22 -39.01 -37.57 6.55
C GLY A 22 -39.30 -36.33 7.41
N THR A 23 -38.56 -36.08 8.50
CA THR A 23 -38.67 -34.79 9.20
C THR A 23 -38.01 -33.68 8.38
N ILE A 24 -38.81 -32.70 7.92
CA ILE A 24 -38.35 -31.54 7.16
C ILE A 24 -37.46 -30.68 8.08
N LEU A 25 -36.15 -30.85 7.96
CA LEU A 25 -35.17 -29.81 8.24
C LEU A 25 -35.18 -28.91 7.00
N ASN A 26 -35.22 -27.59 7.17
CA ASN A 26 -35.30 -26.63 6.07
C ASN A 26 -34.44 -27.08 4.86
N THR A 27 -35.00 -26.90 3.68
CA THR A 27 -34.46 -27.02 2.32
C THR A 27 -33.02 -26.53 2.09
N LEU A 28 -32.44 -25.76 3.01
CA LEU A 28 -31.02 -25.39 3.09
C LEU A 28 -30.09 -26.52 3.57
N TYR A 29 -30.60 -27.55 4.24
CA TYR A 29 -29.83 -28.71 4.74
C TYR A 29 -30.46 -30.03 4.31
N GLU A 30 -29.62 -30.94 3.83
CA GLU A 30 -29.94 -32.34 3.57
C GLU A 30 -29.36 -33.20 4.69
N CYS A 31 -30.21 -34.00 5.35
CA CYS A 31 -29.78 -34.86 6.45
C CYS A 31 -29.89 -36.33 6.05
N GLU A 32 -28.76 -37.04 6.12
CA GLU A 32 -28.68 -38.48 5.87
C GLU A 32 -28.07 -39.17 7.09
N SER A 33 -28.74 -40.19 7.62
CA SER A 33 -28.25 -41.00 8.75
C SER A 33 -27.82 -40.18 9.99
N GLY A 34 -28.53 -39.10 10.29
CA GLY A 34 -28.26 -38.23 11.46
C GLY A 34 -27.11 -37.24 11.26
N ALA A 35 -26.50 -37.18 10.07
CA ALA A 35 -25.57 -36.15 9.67
C ALA A 35 -26.26 -35.19 8.68
N CYS A 36 -26.35 -33.92 9.05
CA CYS A 36 -26.86 -32.87 8.18
C CYS A 36 -25.71 -32.20 7.44
N LYS A 37 -25.84 -32.08 6.12
CA LYS A 37 -24.96 -31.27 5.27
C LYS A 37 -25.80 -30.18 4.62
N ARG A 38 -25.16 -29.07 4.27
CA ARG A 38 -25.83 -28.03 3.48
C ARG A 38 -26.28 -28.63 2.16
N SER A 39 -27.55 -28.41 1.81
CA SER A 39 -28.16 -28.94 0.59
C SER A 39 -27.48 -28.34 -0.65
N ASN A 40 -27.15 -29.19 -1.63
CA ASN A 40 -26.71 -28.75 -2.96
C ASN A 40 -27.89 -28.54 -3.92
N THR A 41 -29.11 -28.87 -3.49
CA THR A 41 -30.35 -28.85 -4.27
C THR A 41 -31.45 -28.15 -3.47
N LEU A 42 -31.62 -26.84 -3.71
CA LEU A 42 -32.46 -25.94 -2.92
C LEU A 42 -33.88 -25.84 -3.52
N ASP A 43 -34.51 -26.96 -3.86
CA ASP A 43 -35.76 -26.98 -4.67
C ASP A 43 -37.00 -26.40 -3.95
N ASN A 44 -36.86 -25.88 -2.72
CA ASN A 44 -37.98 -25.38 -1.91
C ASN A 44 -37.60 -24.21 -0.98
N VAL A 45 -36.44 -23.55 -1.14
CA VAL A 45 -36.11 -22.32 -0.40
C VAL A 45 -36.89 -21.15 -1.00
N VAL A 46 -37.69 -20.46 -0.19
CA VAL A 46 -38.34 -19.22 -0.62
C VAL A 46 -37.27 -18.15 -0.88
N ASP A 47 -37.48 -17.33 -1.88
CA ASP A 47 -36.58 -16.22 -2.19
C ASP A 47 -36.49 -15.25 -0.99
N GLY A 48 -35.31 -15.12 -0.39
CA GLY A 48 -35.13 -14.38 0.86
C GLY A 48 -33.68 -14.26 1.30
N THR A 49 -33.46 -13.45 2.35
CA THR A 49 -32.16 -13.32 3.01
C THR A 49 -32.24 -13.94 4.39
N TYR A 50 -31.28 -14.80 4.72
CA TYR A 50 -31.32 -15.71 5.85
C TYR A 50 -30.05 -15.62 6.68
N LEU A 51 -30.19 -15.70 8.00
CA LEU A 51 -29.10 -15.94 8.93
C LEU A 51 -29.04 -17.43 9.27
N VAL A 52 -27.91 -18.06 8.96
CA VAL A 52 -27.69 -19.50 9.13
C VAL A 52 -26.30 -19.70 9.71
N ASP A 53 -26.21 -20.39 10.86
CA ASP A 53 -24.95 -20.58 11.59
C ASP A 53 -24.14 -19.28 11.71
N ASP A 54 -24.80 -18.22 12.17
CA ASP A 54 -24.24 -16.87 12.33
C ASP A 54 -23.73 -16.21 11.02
N THR A 55 -24.05 -16.74 9.84
CA THR A 55 -23.65 -16.19 8.54
C THR A 55 -24.86 -15.79 7.68
N ILE A 56 -24.79 -14.66 6.97
CA ILE A 56 -25.87 -14.17 6.10
C ILE A 56 -25.80 -14.79 4.70
N TYR A 57 -26.95 -15.24 4.20
CA TYR A 57 -27.12 -15.76 2.83
C TYR A 57 -28.30 -15.09 2.13
N ASP A 58 -28.14 -14.69 0.87
CA ASP A 58 -29.24 -14.34 -0.02
C ASP A 58 -29.54 -15.51 -0.95
N CYS A 59 -30.76 -16.05 -0.84
CA CYS A 59 -31.24 -17.18 -1.61
C CYS A 59 -32.24 -16.71 -2.65
N ARG A 60 -31.93 -16.91 -3.93
CA ARG A 60 -32.78 -16.55 -5.07
C ARG A 60 -32.78 -17.66 -6.11
N ASN A 61 -33.95 -18.06 -6.59
CA ASN A 61 -34.10 -19.11 -7.61
C ASN A 61 -33.30 -20.38 -7.29
N SER A 62 -33.43 -20.87 -6.04
CA SER A 62 -32.70 -22.06 -5.57
C SER A 62 -31.18 -21.94 -5.58
N ASN A 63 -30.64 -20.72 -5.51
CA ASN A 63 -29.21 -20.46 -5.34
C ASN A 63 -28.99 -19.52 -4.15
N CYS A 64 -28.19 -19.96 -3.18
CA CYS A 64 -27.85 -19.17 -2.01
C CYS A 64 -26.41 -18.69 -2.06
N LYS A 65 -26.21 -17.38 -1.96
CA LYS A 65 -24.90 -16.75 -1.91
C LYS A 65 -24.68 -16.08 -0.58
N GLU A 66 -23.51 -16.33 0.00
CA GLU A 66 -23.05 -15.60 1.17
C GLU A 66 -23.06 -14.10 0.89
N GLN A 67 -23.45 -13.33 1.90
CA GLN A 67 -23.50 -11.87 1.82
C GLN A 67 -22.58 -11.26 2.86
N THR A 68 -21.97 -10.13 2.53
CA THR A 68 -21.05 -9.41 3.41
C THR A 68 -21.74 -8.21 4.09
N ASN A 69 -23.02 -8.33 4.42
CA ASN A 69 -23.76 -7.23 5.05
C ASN A 69 -23.19 -6.96 6.45
N SER A 70 -22.98 -5.68 6.77
CA SER A 70 -22.47 -5.20 8.06
C SER A 70 -23.46 -4.22 8.70
N GLY A 71 -23.47 -4.17 10.03
CA GLY A 71 -24.33 -3.29 10.83
C GLY A 71 -25.28 -4.07 11.75
N ILE A 72 -26.19 -3.35 12.42
CA ILE A 72 -27.21 -3.97 13.27
C ILE A 72 -28.42 -4.35 12.41
N LEU A 73 -28.75 -5.64 12.37
CA LEU A 73 -29.86 -6.19 11.60
C LEU A 73 -30.86 -6.89 12.50
N ALA A 74 -32.12 -6.91 12.07
CA ALA A 74 -33.21 -7.62 12.75
C ALA A 74 -33.61 -8.85 11.96
N PHE A 75 -33.67 -10.00 12.63
CA PHE A 75 -34.08 -11.27 12.04
C PHE A 75 -35.27 -11.84 12.80
N LYS A 76 -36.22 -12.42 12.06
CA LYS A 76 -37.37 -13.15 12.62
C LYS A 76 -37.10 -14.64 12.60
N LYS A 77 -37.44 -15.31 13.70
CA LYS A 77 -37.50 -16.76 13.78
C LYS A 77 -38.89 -17.20 13.35
N ASP A 78 -39.02 -17.74 12.13
CA ASP A 78 -40.33 -18.05 11.55
C ASP A 78 -41.04 -19.22 12.26
N ASP A 79 -40.28 -20.13 12.87
CA ASP A 79 -40.78 -21.19 13.74
C ASP A 79 -40.03 -21.19 15.08
N GLY A 80 -40.77 -21.05 16.18
CA GLY A 80 -40.25 -21.02 17.55
C GLY A 80 -39.43 -22.24 17.94
N GLU A 81 -39.59 -23.38 17.27
CA GLU A 81 -38.78 -24.59 17.48
C GLU A 81 -37.61 -24.72 16.49
N ASP A 82 -37.68 -24.04 15.33
CA ASP A 82 -36.65 -24.11 14.29
C ASP A 82 -35.46 -23.20 14.61
N ILE A 83 -34.39 -23.80 15.10
CA ILE A 83 -33.13 -23.11 15.41
C ILE A 83 -32.21 -22.94 14.20
N THR A 84 -32.58 -23.45 13.02
CA THR A 84 -31.64 -23.63 11.90
C THR A 84 -31.44 -22.38 11.05
N TYR A 85 -32.43 -21.49 10.97
CA TYR A 85 -32.31 -20.24 10.21
C TYR A 85 -33.22 -19.16 10.76
N LYS A 86 -32.91 -17.90 10.42
CA LYS A 86 -33.76 -16.74 10.70
C LYS A 86 -33.88 -15.89 9.45
N THR A 87 -35.03 -15.29 9.22
CA THR A 87 -35.29 -14.48 8.02
C THR A 87 -35.00 -13.02 8.32
N LEU A 88 -34.20 -12.36 7.47
CA LEU A 88 -33.92 -10.94 7.59
C LEU A 88 -35.21 -10.14 7.39
N LEU A 89 -35.52 -9.26 8.33
CA LEU A 89 -36.70 -8.40 8.25
C LEU A 89 -36.43 -7.24 7.29
N SER A 90 -37.14 -7.23 6.16
CA SER A 90 -37.06 -6.15 5.16
C SER A 90 -37.80 -4.88 5.58
N SER A 91 -38.75 -4.98 6.52
CA SER A 91 -39.46 -3.84 7.11
C SER A 91 -39.98 -4.19 8.51
N LEU A 92 -39.71 -3.30 9.47
CA LEU A 92 -40.23 -3.41 10.84
C LEU A 92 -41.62 -2.80 10.99
N ALA A 93 -42.09 -2.04 9.99
CA ALA A 93 -43.41 -1.40 10.03
C ALA A 93 -44.57 -2.41 9.96
N LEU A 94 -44.34 -3.60 9.39
CA LEU A 94 -45.35 -4.65 9.27
C LEU A 94 -45.49 -5.53 10.52
N LEU A 95 -44.61 -5.36 11.52
CA LEU A 95 -44.66 -6.14 12.74
C LEU A 95 -45.79 -5.68 13.65
N THR A 96 -46.40 -6.65 14.32
CA THR A 96 -47.33 -6.43 15.43
C THR A 96 -46.67 -6.84 16.76
N GLU A 97 -47.32 -6.54 17.88
CA GLU A 97 -46.82 -6.93 19.20
C GLU A 97 -46.66 -8.45 19.34
N ASP A 98 -47.57 -9.22 18.73
CA ASP A 98 -47.55 -10.69 18.72
C ASP A 98 -46.34 -11.28 17.96
N ASP A 99 -45.66 -10.50 17.12
CA ASP A 99 -44.49 -10.97 16.38
C ASP A 99 -43.19 -10.83 17.19
N LEU A 100 -43.16 -9.97 18.21
CA LEU A 100 -41.91 -9.46 18.79
C LEU A 100 -41.06 -10.55 19.46
N ASP A 101 -41.69 -11.56 20.06
CA ASP A 101 -41.00 -12.65 20.76
C ASP A 101 -40.11 -13.50 19.83
N SER A 102 -40.40 -13.48 18.54
CA SER A 102 -39.67 -14.15 17.47
C SER A 102 -38.61 -13.27 16.80
N VAL A 103 -38.52 -11.98 17.15
CA VAL A 103 -37.58 -11.03 16.55
C VAL A 103 -36.33 -10.87 17.40
N TYR A 104 -35.17 -10.95 16.77
CA TYR A 104 -33.86 -10.86 17.41
C TYR A 104 -32.96 -9.89 16.64
N LEU A 105 -32.06 -9.23 17.38
CA LEU A 105 -31.07 -8.33 16.80
C LEU A 105 -29.69 -8.98 16.71
N TYR A 106 -28.98 -8.65 15.65
CA TYR A 106 -27.65 -9.15 15.37
C TYR A 106 -26.72 -8.02 14.98
N ASP A 107 -25.53 -8.00 15.55
CA ASP A 107 -24.41 -7.17 15.10
C ASP A 107 -23.59 -7.95 14.08
N CYS A 108 -23.64 -7.53 12.81
CA CYS A 108 -23.02 -8.22 11.70
C CYS A 108 -21.77 -7.48 11.21
N ILE A 109 -20.72 -8.22 10.92
CA ILE A 109 -19.45 -7.74 10.35
C ILE A 109 -19.11 -8.67 9.20
N ASP A 110 -19.12 -8.14 7.98
CA ASP A 110 -18.81 -8.84 6.74
C ASP A 110 -19.60 -10.15 6.55
N GLY A 111 -20.86 -10.15 7.01
CA GLY A 111 -21.75 -11.30 6.89
C GLY A 111 -21.79 -12.21 8.12
N GLU A 112 -20.81 -12.11 9.02
CA GLU A 112 -20.79 -12.84 10.29
C GLU A 112 -21.51 -12.04 11.38
N CYS A 113 -22.50 -12.65 12.02
CA CYS A 113 -23.45 -11.98 12.89
C CYS A 113 -23.44 -12.55 14.30
N LYS A 114 -23.38 -11.67 15.30
CA LYS A 114 -23.50 -12.06 16.72
C LYS A 114 -24.78 -11.48 17.32
N SER A 115 -25.55 -12.31 18.03
CA SER A 115 -26.75 -11.84 18.73
C SER A 115 -26.43 -10.67 19.65
N THR A 116 -27.29 -9.66 19.66
CA THR A 116 -27.08 -8.43 20.42
C THR A 116 -28.37 -7.93 21.07
N SER A 117 -28.22 -7.03 22.04
CA SER A 117 -29.33 -6.29 22.65
C SER A 117 -29.53 -4.94 21.96
N GLY A 118 -30.75 -4.41 22.05
CA GLY A 118 -31.05 -3.11 21.47
C GLY A 118 -32.52 -2.77 21.49
N PHE A 119 -32.92 -1.94 20.54
CA PHE A 119 -34.25 -1.39 20.43
C PHE A 119 -34.68 -1.36 18.97
N ILE A 120 -35.97 -1.56 18.75
CA ILE A 120 -36.59 -1.40 17.44
C ILE A 120 -37.80 -0.48 17.50
N LYS A 121 -37.99 0.27 16.42
CA LYS A 121 -39.25 0.95 16.08
C LYS A 121 -40.04 0.03 15.15
N TYR A 122 -41.25 -0.32 15.54
CA TYR A 122 -42.08 -1.27 14.80
C TYR A 122 -43.52 -0.78 14.61
N GLY A 123 -44.25 -1.43 13.71
CA GLY A 123 -45.66 -1.16 13.42
C GLY A 123 -45.92 0.08 12.55
N ASP A 124 -47.08 0.11 11.90
CA ASP A 124 -47.56 1.24 11.08
C ASP A 124 -47.86 2.49 11.93
N THR A 125 -48.30 2.27 13.17
CA THR A 125 -48.28 3.30 14.23
C THR A 125 -47.03 3.06 15.06
N PRO A 126 -45.99 3.91 14.93
CA PRO A 126 -44.70 3.66 15.54
C PRO A 126 -44.75 3.36 17.04
N ALA A 127 -44.36 2.14 17.38
CA ALA A 127 -44.18 1.68 18.75
C ALA A 127 -42.70 1.29 18.98
N LEU A 128 -42.31 1.19 20.25
CA LEU A 128 -40.95 0.81 20.66
C LEU A 128 -40.95 -0.60 21.24
N ALA A 129 -39.94 -1.38 20.89
CA ALA A 129 -39.63 -2.64 21.56
C ALA A 129 -38.17 -2.67 21.98
N SER A 130 -37.89 -3.35 23.09
CA SER A 130 -36.55 -3.67 23.55
C SER A 130 -36.24 -5.13 23.25
N CYS A 131 -35.03 -5.42 22.78
CA CYS A 131 -34.59 -6.75 22.42
C CYS A 131 -33.37 -7.11 23.28
N THR A 132 -33.32 -8.36 23.75
CA THR A 132 -32.22 -8.85 24.56
C THR A 132 -31.37 -9.83 23.73
N LYS A 133 -30.15 -10.11 24.17
CA LYS A 133 -29.25 -11.03 23.46
C LYS A 133 -29.81 -12.47 23.40
N ASP A 134 -30.48 -12.91 24.46
CA ASP A 134 -30.94 -14.29 24.63
C ASP A 134 -32.46 -14.46 24.47
N GLY A 135 -33.22 -13.36 24.41
CA GLY A 135 -34.67 -13.35 24.31
C GLY A 135 -35.12 -12.43 23.17
N GLY A 136 -36.29 -12.75 22.60
CA GLY A 136 -36.87 -11.92 21.56
C GLY A 136 -37.18 -10.50 22.03
N CYS A 137 -37.69 -9.68 21.12
CA CYS A 137 -38.11 -8.33 21.44
C CYS A 137 -39.39 -8.34 22.30
N VAL A 138 -39.55 -7.32 23.14
CA VAL A 138 -40.75 -7.06 23.94
C VAL A 138 -41.14 -5.60 23.83
N SER A 139 -42.43 -5.34 23.72
CA SER A 139 -42.97 -3.98 23.67
C SER A 139 -42.55 -3.19 24.90
N GLN A 140 -42.23 -1.92 24.72
CA GLN A 140 -41.85 -1.01 25.80
C GLN A 140 -42.46 0.38 25.62
N GLU A 141 -42.61 1.09 26.72
CA GLU A 141 -43.08 2.48 26.70
C GLU A 141 -41.98 3.44 26.23
N ASN A 142 -42.40 4.60 25.75
CA ASN A 142 -41.50 5.68 25.38
C ASN A 142 -41.02 6.42 26.63
N GLU A 143 -39.71 6.40 26.89
CA GLU A 143 -39.13 6.98 28.10
C GLU A 143 -38.73 8.45 27.88
N THR A 144 -38.94 9.29 28.90
CA THR A 144 -38.39 10.65 28.88
C THR A 144 -36.89 10.59 29.09
N CYS A 145 -36.12 11.30 28.26
CA CYS A 145 -34.67 11.33 28.42
C CYS A 145 -34.24 12.26 29.56
N ASP A 146 -33.66 11.66 30.59
CA ASP A 146 -32.99 12.31 31.71
C ASP A 146 -31.84 11.43 32.20
N LYS A 147 -31.08 11.89 33.20
CA LYS A 147 -29.90 11.17 33.71
C LYS A 147 -30.22 9.81 34.31
N SER A 148 -31.42 9.59 34.83
CA SER A 148 -31.84 8.29 35.37
C SER A 148 -32.19 7.27 34.29
N ASN A 149 -32.44 7.76 33.07
CA ASN A 149 -32.81 6.98 31.90
C ASN A 149 -31.68 6.88 30.85
N ALA A 150 -30.42 7.05 31.26
CA ALA A 150 -29.28 6.83 30.38
C ALA A 150 -29.32 5.41 29.78
N GLY A 151 -29.11 5.28 28.47
CA GLY A 151 -29.22 4.02 27.72
C GLY A 151 -30.64 3.57 27.38
N LYS A 152 -31.67 4.31 27.82
CA LYS A 152 -33.05 4.12 27.33
C LYS A 152 -33.24 4.78 25.98
N VAL A 153 -34.32 4.44 25.31
CA VAL A 153 -34.66 4.97 23.99
C VAL A 153 -35.88 5.88 24.08
N ASN A 154 -35.84 6.96 23.30
CA ASN A 154 -36.96 7.86 23.10
C ASN A 154 -37.38 7.85 21.63
N LEU A 155 -38.68 7.78 21.38
CA LEU A 155 -39.27 7.94 20.05
C LEU A 155 -39.83 9.36 19.92
N GLY A 156 -39.07 10.21 19.25
CA GLY A 156 -39.43 11.60 18.95
C GLY A 156 -40.02 11.76 17.54
N SER A 157 -40.35 13.01 17.19
CA SER A 157 -40.82 13.37 15.84
C SER A 157 -39.75 13.18 14.76
N ASP A 158 -38.49 13.20 15.16
CA ASP A 158 -37.29 13.06 14.32
C ASP A 158 -36.66 11.66 14.40
N GLY A 159 -37.40 10.67 14.90
CA GLY A 159 -37.01 9.28 14.91
C GLY A 159 -36.68 8.73 16.29
N MET A 160 -36.04 7.56 16.28
CA MET A 160 -35.66 6.84 17.49
C MET A 160 -34.27 7.31 17.94
N LYS A 161 -34.13 7.71 19.20
CA LYS A 161 -32.87 8.24 19.75
C LYS A 161 -32.53 7.63 21.10
N LEU A 162 -31.24 7.41 21.33
CA LEU A 162 -30.74 6.94 22.61
C LEU A 162 -30.59 8.11 23.58
N CYS A 163 -30.97 7.90 24.84
CA CYS A 163 -30.69 8.85 25.91
C CYS A 163 -29.25 8.69 26.40
N GLY A 164 -28.46 9.76 26.27
CA GLY A 164 -27.07 9.81 26.68
C GLY A 164 -26.89 9.83 28.20
N SER A 165 -25.67 9.54 28.64
CA SER A 165 -25.30 9.56 30.07
C SER A 165 -25.43 10.94 30.73
N ASP A 166 -25.48 12.01 29.95
CA ASP A 166 -25.71 13.38 30.43
C ASP A 166 -27.20 13.72 30.61
N GLY A 167 -28.09 12.80 30.23
CA GLY A 167 -29.54 12.97 30.25
C GLY A 167 -30.09 13.74 29.05
N THR A 168 -29.35 13.79 27.94
CA THR A 168 -29.81 14.41 26.70
C THR A 168 -29.97 13.39 25.57
N LEU A 169 -30.86 13.66 24.62
CA LEU A 169 -31.01 12.80 23.44
C LEU A 169 -29.76 12.90 22.58
N SER A 170 -29.12 11.76 22.34
CA SER A 170 -27.92 11.74 21.52
C SER A 170 -28.24 12.01 20.05
N SER A 171 -27.33 12.72 19.39
CA SER A 171 -27.29 12.89 17.93
C SER A 171 -26.14 12.13 17.27
N SER A 172 -25.29 11.46 18.07
CA SER A 172 -24.17 10.68 17.56
C SER A 172 -24.65 9.31 17.08
N VAL A 173 -24.06 8.83 15.98
CA VAL A 173 -24.31 7.47 15.47
C VAL A 173 -23.80 6.42 16.46
N TYR A 174 -22.65 6.64 17.09
CA TYR A 174 -22.11 5.73 18.10
C TYR A 174 -22.18 6.35 19.49
N ASN A 175 -22.72 5.60 20.44
CA ASN A 175 -22.99 6.07 21.80
C ASN A 175 -22.41 5.11 22.83
N LEU A 176 -21.46 5.58 23.63
CA LEU A 176 -20.93 4.84 24.76
C LEU A 176 -21.79 5.09 26.00
N ILE A 177 -22.55 4.09 26.41
CA ILE A 177 -23.29 4.08 27.68
C ILE A 177 -22.64 3.03 28.58
N GLU A 178 -22.10 3.48 29.70
CA GLU A 178 -21.25 2.65 30.56
C GLU A 178 -20.11 1.99 29.77
N ASN A 179 -20.14 0.67 29.61
CA ASN A 179 -19.19 -0.11 28.82
C ASN A 179 -19.80 -0.68 27.54
N THR A 180 -20.97 -0.21 27.10
CA THR A 180 -21.61 -0.70 25.87
C THR A 180 -21.63 0.40 24.82
N ILE A 181 -21.19 0.11 23.61
CA ILE A 181 -21.32 1.01 22.46
C ILE A 181 -22.59 0.63 21.69
N TYR A 182 -23.50 1.58 21.54
CA TYR A 182 -24.70 1.44 20.73
C TYR A 182 -24.53 2.16 19.39
N GLU A 183 -24.94 1.52 18.31
CA GLU A 183 -25.10 2.11 16.98
C GLU A 183 -26.55 2.60 16.83
N ALA A 184 -26.73 3.91 16.72
CA ALA A 184 -28.00 4.62 16.71
C ALA A 184 -28.02 5.69 15.61
N ASN A 185 -28.47 5.32 14.42
CA ASN A 185 -28.75 6.28 13.36
C ASN A 185 -30.20 6.77 13.51
N SER A 186 -30.43 8.10 13.52
CA SER A 186 -31.77 8.69 13.72
C SER A 186 -32.79 8.25 12.66
N ASP A 187 -32.32 7.90 11.46
CA ASP A 187 -33.17 7.42 10.36
C ASP A 187 -33.35 5.89 10.40
N SER A 188 -32.59 5.18 11.24
CA SER A 188 -32.69 3.73 11.40
C SER A 188 -33.84 3.36 12.35
N PRO A 189 -34.67 2.38 11.98
CA PRO A 189 -35.67 1.84 12.91
C PRO A 189 -35.05 0.88 13.94
N ILE A 190 -33.72 0.72 13.96
CA ILE A 190 -32.97 -0.16 14.86
C ILE A 190 -31.84 0.62 15.55
N ILE A 191 -31.71 0.42 16.86
CA ILE A 191 -30.54 0.78 17.66
C ILE A 191 -30.02 -0.52 18.29
N GLY A 192 -28.74 -0.84 18.14
CA GLY A 192 -28.18 -2.09 18.70
C GLY A 192 -26.81 -1.90 19.33
N ALA A 193 -26.51 -2.73 20.31
CA ALA A 193 -25.18 -2.78 20.92
C ALA A 193 -24.18 -3.46 19.97
N LYS A 194 -22.98 -2.90 19.85
CA LYS A 194 -21.86 -3.51 19.13
C LYS A 194 -21.28 -4.65 19.96
N GLN A 195 -21.22 -5.85 19.39
CA GLN A 195 -20.64 -7.02 20.03
C GLN A 195 -19.12 -7.02 19.94
N THR A 196 -18.57 -6.53 18.83
CA THR A 196 -17.12 -6.47 18.61
C THR A 196 -16.72 -5.20 17.87
N GLY A 197 -15.45 -4.82 17.97
CA GLY A 197 -14.87 -3.75 17.15
C GLY A 197 -14.00 -2.78 17.93
N ASN A 198 -13.33 -1.89 17.21
CA ASN A 198 -12.50 -0.83 17.77
C ASN A 198 -13.07 0.54 17.39
N PHE A 199 -13.16 1.44 18.37
CA PHE A 199 -13.76 2.77 18.21
C PHE A 199 -12.91 3.83 18.89
N VAL A 200 -12.95 5.06 18.37
CA VAL A 200 -12.39 6.24 19.04
C VAL A 200 -13.52 6.95 19.80
N PHE A 201 -13.35 7.11 21.11
CA PHE A 201 -14.24 7.92 21.95
C PHE A 201 -13.42 8.95 22.73
N GLY A 202 -13.70 10.23 22.49
CA GLY A 202 -12.81 11.31 22.92
C GLY A 202 -11.47 11.16 22.21
N ASN A 203 -10.39 10.98 22.97
CA ASN A 203 -9.06 10.71 22.42
C ASN A 203 -8.60 9.26 22.65
N GLY A 204 -9.45 8.38 23.19
CA GLY A 204 -9.03 7.03 23.59
C GLY A 204 -9.61 5.92 22.71
N LEU A 205 -8.89 4.79 22.66
CA LEU A 205 -9.36 3.56 22.04
C LEU A 205 -10.35 2.82 22.96
N LYS A 206 -11.48 2.43 22.38
CA LYS A 206 -12.42 1.48 22.97
C LYS A 206 -12.41 0.19 22.16
N VAL A 207 -12.11 -0.92 22.81
CA VAL A 207 -12.15 -2.26 22.21
C VAL A 207 -13.34 -3.01 22.79
N CYS A 208 -14.26 -3.42 21.94
CA CYS A 208 -15.44 -4.19 22.29
C CYS A 208 -15.20 -5.68 22.07
N THR A 209 -15.50 -6.48 23.08
CA THR A 209 -15.53 -7.94 22.99
C THR A 209 -16.79 -8.44 23.69
N GLU A 210 -17.63 -9.18 22.95
CA GLU A 210 -18.92 -9.72 23.43
C GLU A 210 -19.86 -8.65 24.04
N GLY A 211 -19.86 -7.44 23.48
CA GLY A 211 -20.70 -6.33 23.92
C GLY A 211 -20.09 -5.46 25.03
N ASN A 212 -18.99 -5.91 25.65
CA ASN A 212 -18.29 -5.15 26.67
C ASN A 212 -17.09 -4.41 26.06
N CYS A 213 -17.14 -3.08 26.12
CA CYS A 213 -16.20 -2.16 25.53
C CYS A 213 -15.32 -1.51 26.61
N ILE A 214 -14.03 -1.82 26.59
CA ILE A 214 -13.06 -1.32 27.56
C ILE A 214 -12.11 -0.32 26.93
N SER A 215 -11.60 0.60 27.75
CA SER A 215 -10.47 1.44 27.34
C SER A 215 -9.19 0.62 27.30
N VAL A 216 -8.43 0.78 26.22
CA VAL A 216 -7.14 0.12 26.04
C VAL A 216 -6.07 1.18 25.76
N SER A 217 -4.95 1.10 26.47
CA SER A 217 -3.78 1.96 26.27
C SER A 217 -2.71 1.16 25.51
N LYS A 218 -2.83 1.10 24.19
CA LYS A 218 -1.89 0.38 23.32
C LYS A 218 -1.59 1.23 22.09
N ALA A 219 -0.32 1.26 21.71
CA ALA A 219 0.12 2.00 20.53
C ALA A 219 0.12 1.14 19.27
N GLY A 220 0.01 1.82 18.12
CA GLY A 220 -0.05 1.23 16.78
C GLY A 220 -1.43 1.36 16.14
N TYR A 221 -1.72 0.49 15.17
CA TYR A 221 -2.94 0.58 14.35
C TYR A 221 -3.97 -0.50 14.67
N PHE A 222 -5.25 -0.13 14.59
CA PHE A 222 -6.41 -0.97 14.81
C PHE A 222 -7.41 -0.77 13.67
N LEU A 223 -8.14 -1.83 13.30
CA LEU A 223 -9.24 -1.71 12.34
C LEU A 223 -10.37 -0.88 12.96
N ASN A 224 -10.76 0.20 12.28
CA ASN A 224 -11.88 1.02 12.72
C ASN A 224 -13.19 0.29 12.48
N SER A 225 -14.11 0.34 13.44
CA SER A 225 -15.45 -0.25 13.34
C SER A 225 -16.56 0.80 13.27
N ASN A 226 -16.21 2.09 13.23
CA ASN A 226 -17.16 3.19 13.06
C ASN A 226 -17.54 3.34 11.57
N SER A 227 -18.75 2.92 11.21
CA SER A 227 -19.24 2.91 9.81
C SER A 227 -19.23 4.30 9.15
N VAL A 228 -19.49 5.37 9.91
CA VAL A 228 -19.46 6.75 9.41
C VAL A 228 -18.04 7.15 9.02
N GLU A 229 -17.08 6.88 9.90
CA GLU A 229 -15.67 7.18 9.65
C GLU A 229 -15.09 6.31 8.52
N ILE A 230 -15.49 5.04 8.44
CA ILE A 230 -15.11 4.13 7.36
C ILE A 230 -15.63 4.65 6.01
N ALA A 231 -16.88 5.12 5.96
CA ALA A 231 -17.46 5.71 4.75
C ALA A 231 -16.70 6.98 4.30
N ASP A 232 -16.15 7.74 5.25
CA ASP A 232 -15.25 8.87 4.99
C ASP A 232 -13.82 8.45 4.60
N GLY A 233 -13.53 7.15 4.57
CA GLY A 233 -12.25 6.54 4.22
C GLY A 233 -11.29 6.35 5.40
N LYS A 234 -11.71 6.64 6.64
CA LYS A 234 -10.89 6.46 7.85
C LYS A 234 -11.00 5.03 8.37
N LYS A 235 -10.40 4.10 7.64
CA LYS A 235 -10.50 2.66 7.88
C LYS A 235 -9.67 2.16 9.08
N LEU A 236 -8.67 2.94 9.52
CA LEU A 236 -7.83 2.58 10.67
C LEU A 236 -7.96 3.60 11.81
N ILE A 237 -7.60 3.15 13.01
CA ILE A 237 -7.36 3.97 14.19
C ILE A 237 -5.88 3.84 14.53
N TYR A 238 -5.17 4.96 14.56
CA TYR A 238 -3.79 5.02 15.06
C TYR A 238 -3.78 5.51 16.50
N CYS A 239 -3.03 4.82 17.36
CA CYS A 239 -2.83 5.19 18.75
C CYS A 239 -1.35 5.41 19.08
N SER A 240 -1.05 6.50 19.77
CA SER A 240 0.23 6.77 20.42
C SER A 240 0.02 6.80 21.94
N GLY A 241 0.07 5.61 22.55
CA GLY A 241 -0.32 5.42 23.94
C GLY A 241 -1.84 5.57 24.13
N ASP A 242 -2.25 6.58 24.92
CA ASP A 242 -3.67 6.86 25.21
C ASP A 242 -4.34 7.79 24.19
N LEU A 243 -3.56 8.35 23.25
CA LEU A 243 -4.06 9.29 22.25
C LEU A 243 -4.27 8.55 20.93
N CYS A 244 -5.53 8.46 20.51
CA CYS A 244 -5.97 7.72 19.34
C CYS A 244 -6.78 8.61 18.39
N GLU A 245 -6.58 8.39 17.09
CA GLU A 245 -7.27 9.10 16.02
C GLU A 245 -7.60 8.17 14.86
N ALA A 246 -8.78 8.36 14.26
CA ALA A 246 -9.17 7.66 13.05
C ALA A 246 -8.49 8.31 11.83
N ASN A 247 -7.79 7.51 11.02
CA ASN A 247 -6.97 7.99 9.91
C ASN A 247 -7.29 7.26 8.60
N LYS A 248 -7.03 7.95 7.47
CA LYS A 248 -7.07 7.33 6.14
C LYS A 248 -5.74 6.60 5.92
N PRO A 249 -5.74 5.26 5.78
CA PRO A 249 -4.51 4.52 5.56
C PRO A 249 -4.01 4.71 4.12
N ASN A 250 -2.70 4.61 3.96
CA ASN A 250 -2.08 4.29 2.67
C ASN A 250 -2.12 2.77 2.48
N ASN A 251 -1.85 2.30 1.26
CA ASN A 251 -1.75 0.86 1.05
C ASN A 251 -0.46 0.32 1.70
N GLY A 252 -0.56 -0.85 2.32
CA GLY A 252 0.53 -1.52 3.03
C GLY A 252 0.07 -2.33 4.23
N TYR A 253 1.03 -2.65 5.10
CA TYR A 253 0.81 -3.41 6.33
C TYR A 253 0.87 -2.51 7.56
N TYR A 254 0.03 -2.83 8.54
CA TYR A 254 -0.09 -2.09 9.79
C TYR A 254 -0.12 -3.05 10.97
N ILE A 255 0.58 -2.71 12.06
CA ILE A 255 0.66 -3.52 13.28
C ILE A 255 0.44 -2.66 14.52
N ASN A 256 0.25 -3.31 15.67
CA ASN A 256 0.21 -2.66 16.97
C ASN A 256 1.01 -3.45 18.01
N ASP A 257 1.18 -2.86 19.19
CA ASP A 257 1.96 -3.46 20.28
C ASP A 257 1.39 -4.79 20.78
N ASP A 258 0.09 -5.04 20.62
CA ASP A 258 -0.51 -6.34 20.95
C ASP A 258 -0.08 -7.41 19.96
N TYR A 259 -0.09 -7.03 18.69
CA TYR A 259 0.15 -7.92 17.57
C TYR A 259 1.61 -8.34 17.38
N ILE A 260 2.57 -7.59 17.94
CA ILE A 260 3.99 -8.02 18.02
C ILE A 260 4.11 -9.42 18.64
N LYS A 261 3.14 -9.83 19.48
CA LYS A 261 3.06 -11.19 20.03
C LYS A 261 2.11 -12.13 19.29
N SER A 262 1.11 -11.61 18.57
CA SER A 262 0.09 -12.44 17.92
C SER A 262 0.46 -12.91 16.51
N LYS A 263 1.50 -12.33 15.88
CA LYS A 263 1.87 -12.61 14.47
C LYS A 263 0.81 -12.14 13.46
N HIS A 264 -0.10 -11.27 13.86
CA HIS A 264 -1.15 -10.70 13.00
C HIS A 264 -0.76 -9.31 12.49
N ALA A 265 -1.31 -8.91 11.35
CA ALA A 265 -1.24 -7.52 10.90
C ALA A 265 -2.56 -7.12 10.26
N ILE A 266 -2.70 -5.85 9.95
CA ILE A 266 -3.77 -5.32 9.11
C ILE A 266 -3.17 -5.03 7.75
N LEU A 267 -3.71 -5.66 6.72
CA LEU A 267 -3.39 -5.38 5.33
C LEU A 267 -4.38 -4.36 4.80
N CYS A 268 -3.90 -3.22 4.32
CA CYS A 268 -4.70 -2.26 3.57
C CYS A 268 -4.23 -2.20 2.13
N ASP A 269 -5.16 -2.29 1.19
CA ASP A 269 -4.91 -2.14 -0.24
C ASP A 269 -6.11 -1.46 -0.92
N ASN A 270 -6.17 -1.50 -2.25
CA ASN A 270 -7.28 -0.90 -3.00
C ASN A 270 -8.65 -1.49 -2.66
N ASP A 271 -8.71 -2.75 -2.22
CA ASP A 271 -9.97 -3.44 -1.96
C ASP A 271 -10.48 -3.17 -0.53
N GLY A 272 -9.60 -2.82 0.41
CA GLY A 272 -10.03 -2.68 1.79
C GLY A 272 -8.90 -2.60 2.80
N CYS A 273 -9.29 -2.67 4.07
CA CYS A 273 -8.38 -3.02 5.14
C CYS A 273 -8.94 -4.25 5.82
N LEU A 274 -8.12 -5.29 6.01
CA LEU A 274 -8.53 -6.54 6.64
C LEU A 274 -7.42 -7.06 7.56
N GLU A 275 -7.82 -7.77 8.61
CA GLU A 275 -6.86 -8.45 9.49
C GLU A 275 -6.36 -9.71 8.77
N ILE A 276 -5.04 -9.83 8.66
CA ILE A 276 -4.37 -11.03 8.16
C ILE A 276 -3.81 -11.82 9.34
N GLU A 277 -4.32 -13.03 9.49
CA GLU A 277 -3.85 -13.96 10.51
C GLU A 277 -2.53 -14.60 10.10
N ASN A 278 -1.65 -14.79 11.08
CA ASN A 278 -0.43 -15.59 11.01
C ASN A 278 0.50 -15.30 9.80
N LEU A 279 1.33 -14.27 9.95
CA LEU A 279 2.41 -13.93 9.03
C LEU A 279 3.68 -14.78 9.19
N THR A 280 3.61 -15.95 9.85
CA THR A 280 4.81 -16.77 10.10
C THR A 280 5.41 -17.27 8.80
N LYS A 281 6.69 -16.95 8.55
CA LYS A 281 7.47 -17.45 7.42
C LYS A 281 8.84 -17.94 7.90
N SER A 282 9.48 -18.79 7.11
CA SER A 282 10.85 -19.24 7.38
C SER A 282 11.88 -18.19 7.00
N ASP A 283 11.63 -17.46 5.91
CA ASP A 283 12.52 -16.47 5.32
C ASP A 283 11.76 -15.53 4.36
N CYS A 284 12.51 -14.70 3.64
CA CYS A 284 12.00 -13.71 2.68
C CYS A 284 12.03 -14.18 1.21
N ASN A 285 12.41 -15.42 0.92
CA ASN A 285 12.65 -15.86 -0.47
C ASN A 285 11.38 -15.83 -1.33
N GLU A 286 10.23 -16.13 -0.73
CA GLU A 286 8.92 -16.15 -1.40
C GLU A 286 8.04 -14.96 -1.01
N ASN A 287 8.49 -14.07 -0.13
CA ASN A 287 7.69 -12.99 0.45
C ASN A 287 8.42 -11.65 0.24
N VAL A 288 8.94 -11.44 -0.97
CA VAL A 288 9.76 -10.27 -1.33
C VAL A 288 8.94 -8.99 -1.21
N ASN A 289 9.47 -8.00 -0.49
CA ASN A 289 8.83 -6.72 -0.19
C ASN A 289 7.56 -6.84 0.65
N GLU A 290 7.43 -7.90 1.46
CA GLU A 290 6.28 -8.08 2.36
C GLU A 290 6.67 -7.92 3.83
N LEU A 291 5.66 -7.71 4.68
CA LEU A 291 5.79 -7.87 6.13
C LEU A 291 5.65 -9.36 6.47
N VAL A 292 6.61 -9.90 7.22
CA VAL A 292 6.61 -11.30 7.67
C VAL A 292 6.92 -11.40 9.16
N TYR A 293 6.59 -12.53 9.77
CA TYR A 293 6.99 -12.87 11.13
C TYR A 293 8.01 -14.01 11.08
N ILE A 294 9.27 -13.75 11.45
CA ILE A 294 10.37 -14.74 11.42
C ILE A 294 10.99 -14.87 12.81
N THR A 295 11.10 -16.12 13.28
CA THR A 295 11.75 -16.59 14.53
C THR A 295 11.18 -16.04 15.84
N ASP A 296 10.83 -14.76 15.92
CA ASP A 296 10.48 -14.06 17.17
C ASP A 296 10.08 -12.58 16.96
N GLY A 297 9.81 -12.14 15.73
CA GLY A 297 9.26 -10.81 15.50
C GLY A 297 8.96 -10.49 14.06
N PHE A 298 8.27 -9.37 13.86
CA PHE A 298 8.03 -8.83 12.53
C PHE A 298 9.32 -8.37 11.86
N LYS A 299 9.40 -8.62 10.57
CA LYS A 299 10.47 -8.20 9.66
C LYS A 299 9.85 -7.69 8.37
N TYR A 300 10.50 -6.71 7.76
CA TYR A 300 10.25 -6.36 6.36
C TYR A 300 11.22 -7.11 5.47
N CYS A 301 10.74 -7.74 4.41
CA CYS A 301 11.58 -8.43 3.44
C CYS A 301 12.04 -7.46 2.35
N ASP A 302 13.24 -6.92 2.47
CA ASP A 302 13.86 -6.09 1.44
C ASP A 302 14.52 -7.01 0.40
N GLY A 303 13.83 -7.28 -0.71
CA GLY A 303 14.20 -8.41 -1.57
C GLY A 303 14.12 -9.72 -0.79
N THR A 304 15.21 -10.50 -0.81
CA THR A 304 15.35 -11.74 -0.03
C THR A 304 15.93 -11.51 1.36
N GLU A 305 16.22 -10.26 1.75
CA GLU A 305 16.84 -9.95 3.04
C GLU A 305 15.80 -9.53 4.09
N ALA A 306 15.78 -10.21 5.23
CA ALA A 306 14.94 -9.83 6.36
C ALA A 306 15.53 -8.62 7.11
N LYS A 307 14.77 -7.52 7.17
CA LYS A 307 15.10 -6.30 7.91
C LYS A 307 14.23 -6.18 9.16
N ASN A 308 14.82 -5.73 10.26
CA ASN A 308 14.08 -5.50 11.50
C ASN A 308 13.14 -4.31 11.37
N ILE A 309 11.95 -4.41 11.96
CA ILE A 309 11.09 -3.25 12.19
C ILE A 309 11.81 -2.28 13.14
N PRO A 310 11.90 -0.98 12.80
CA PRO A 310 12.62 0.02 13.60
C PRO A 310 11.88 0.39 14.89
N THR A 311 12.54 1.15 15.75
CA THR A 311 11.95 1.70 16.98
C THR A 311 11.15 2.98 16.69
N GLU A 312 10.44 3.52 17.71
CA GLU A 312 9.46 4.62 17.57
C GLU A 312 9.95 5.86 16.81
N THR A 313 11.23 6.19 16.91
CA THR A 313 11.78 7.43 16.38
C THR A 313 12.43 7.28 15.01
N THR A 314 12.53 6.06 14.47
CA THR A 314 13.29 5.78 13.26
C THR A 314 12.37 5.32 12.14
N VAL A 315 12.52 5.95 10.99
CA VAL A 315 11.84 5.56 9.74
C VAL A 315 12.92 5.08 8.78
N ASN A 316 12.77 3.84 8.30
CA ASN A 316 13.62 3.30 7.26
C ASN A 316 12.92 3.40 5.90
N LEU A 317 13.68 3.72 4.86
CA LEU A 317 13.24 3.78 3.47
C LEU A 317 14.01 2.73 2.66
N TYR A 318 13.29 1.92 1.89
CA TYR A 318 13.84 0.88 1.04
C TYR A 318 13.38 1.09 -0.40
N GLU A 319 14.32 1.01 -1.34
CA GLU A 319 14.02 1.07 -2.77
C GLU A 319 13.48 -0.29 -3.23
N VAL A 320 12.46 -0.26 -4.09
CA VAL A 320 11.96 -1.45 -4.76
C VAL A 320 11.95 -1.24 -6.27
N ASP A 321 12.61 -2.14 -6.98
CA ASP A 321 12.73 -2.13 -8.44
C ASP A 321 11.60 -2.92 -9.13
N ASN A 322 11.48 -2.70 -10.44
CA ASN A 322 10.54 -3.40 -11.33
C ASN A 322 9.08 -3.23 -10.90
N VAL A 323 8.68 -2.00 -10.59
CA VAL A 323 7.27 -1.71 -10.27
C VAL A 323 6.45 -1.37 -11.50
N LYS A 324 5.14 -1.49 -11.43
CA LYS A 324 4.24 -0.99 -12.46
C LYS A 324 4.39 0.53 -12.59
N ASP A 325 4.20 1.04 -13.81
CA ASP A 325 4.23 2.48 -14.06
C ASP A 325 3.06 3.21 -13.36
N LYS A 326 1.87 2.59 -13.37
CA LYS A 326 0.62 3.11 -12.80
C LYS A 326 -0.24 1.99 -12.22
N ALA A 327 -1.28 2.37 -11.48
CA ALA A 327 -2.16 1.44 -10.77
C ALA A 327 -1.38 0.51 -9.82
N ILE A 328 -0.35 1.06 -9.18
CA ILE A 328 0.39 0.37 -8.12
C ILE A 328 -0.58 0.06 -6.97
N ASN A 329 -0.70 -1.22 -6.62
CA ASN A 329 -1.43 -1.68 -5.44
C ASN A 329 -0.48 -2.44 -4.52
N TYR A 330 0.30 -1.73 -3.72
CA TYR A 330 1.19 -2.39 -2.75
C TYR A 330 0.36 -2.92 -1.58
N PRO A 331 0.57 -4.16 -1.09
CA PRO A 331 1.60 -5.13 -1.47
C PRO A 331 1.14 -6.21 -2.47
N THR A 332 -0.12 -6.21 -2.90
CA THR A 332 -0.71 -7.36 -3.62
C THR A 332 -0.48 -7.35 -5.13
N GLU A 333 -0.33 -6.19 -5.79
CA GLU A 333 -0.31 -6.11 -7.25
C GLU A 333 0.53 -4.93 -7.79
N PHE A 334 1.81 -4.84 -7.41
CA PHE A 334 2.63 -3.65 -7.69
C PHE A 334 3.89 -3.88 -8.54
N VAL A 335 4.35 -5.12 -8.71
CA VAL A 335 5.55 -5.44 -9.51
C VAL A 335 5.22 -5.78 -10.97
N GLU A 336 6.11 -5.40 -11.87
CA GLU A 336 6.10 -5.70 -13.31
C GLU A 336 7.53 -5.99 -13.77
N VAL A 337 7.77 -7.24 -14.19
CA VAL A 337 9.12 -7.74 -14.52
C VAL A 337 9.77 -6.87 -15.60
N SER A 338 11.02 -6.47 -15.35
CA SER A 338 11.84 -5.71 -16.30
C SER A 338 11.29 -4.33 -16.68
N SER A 339 10.40 -3.74 -15.88
CA SER A 339 9.93 -2.37 -16.11
C SER A 339 11.03 -1.33 -15.88
N GLY A 340 12.00 -1.62 -15.00
CA GLY A 340 13.03 -0.66 -14.55
C GLY A 340 12.47 0.51 -13.73
N ASN A 341 11.17 0.56 -13.49
CA ASN A 341 10.54 1.58 -12.66
C ASN A 341 10.80 1.27 -11.18
N LYS A 342 10.74 2.31 -10.35
CA LYS A 342 11.04 2.22 -8.92
C LYS A 342 9.92 2.75 -8.05
N MET A 343 9.81 2.20 -6.84
CA MET A 343 9.04 2.79 -5.74
C MET A 343 9.91 2.83 -4.47
N VAL A 344 9.43 3.52 -3.44
CA VAL A 344 10.08 3.55 -2.12
C VAL A 344 9.10 3.06 -1.07
N ILE A 345 9.53 2.11 -0.23
CA ILE A 345 8.79 1.59 0.91
C ILE A 345 9.29 2.26 2.19
N LYS A 346 8.35 2.83 2.95
CA LYS A 346 8.52 3.34 4.30
C LYS A 346 8.23 2.24 5.30
N VAL A 347 9.22 1.94 6.14
CA VAL A 347 9.08 1.05 7.30
C VAL A 347 9.28 1.89 8.55
N ASP A 348 8.24 2.00 9.36
CA ASP A 348 8.31 2.56 10.72
C ASP A 348 7.92 1.49 11.75
N LYS A 349 7.84 1.86 13.04
CA LYS A 349 7.55 0.89 14.12
C LYS A 349 6.25 0.13 13.91
N TYR A 350 5.25 0.77 13.30
CA TYR A 350 3.88 0.25 13.27
C TYR A 350 3.32 0.04 11.85
N SER A 351 4.10 0.32 10.81
CA SER A 351 3.64 0.18 9.43
C SER A 351 4.76 -0.07 8.44
N VAL A 352 4.39 -0.76 7.35
CA VAL A 352 5.17 -0.94 6.13
C VAL A 352 4.30 -0.45 4.99
N THR A 353 4.56 0.75 4.49
CA THR A 353 3.70 1.45 3.52
C THR A 353 4.53 2.06 2.41
N GLN A 354 3.91 2.46 1.31
CA GLN A 354 4.62 3.23 0.29
C GLN A 354 4.95 4.63 0.81
N PHE A 355 6.18 5.08 0.55
CA PHE A 355 6.62 6.44 0.84
C PHE A 355 6.22 7.39 -0.29
N VAL A 356 5.59 8.51 0.08
CA VAL A 356 5.12 9.55 -0.84
C VAL A 356 5.64 10.89 -0.33
N ASP A 357 6.35 11.61 -1.20
CA ASP A 357 6.88 12.96 -0.96
C ASP A 357 6.97 13.70 -2.30
N ASP A 358 6.34 14.88 -2.36
CA ASP A 358 6.36 15.75 -3.52
C ASP A 358 7.73 16.42 -3.72
N ASN A 359 8.55 16.46 -2.67
CA ASN A 359 9.90 17.00 -2.75
C ASN A 359 10.89 15.92 -3.19
N GLN A 360 11.94 16.37 -3.89
CA GLN A 360 13.07 15.49 -4.20
C GLN A 360 13.80 15.08 -2.91
N PHE A 361 14.09 13.79 -2.79
CA PHE A 361 14.87 13.26 -1.67
C PHE A 361 15.86 12.19 -2.14
N CYS A 362 16.85 11.89 -1.30
CA CYS A 362 17.73 10.74 -1.46
C CYS A 362 17.64 9.82 -0.26
N ILE A 363 18.01 8.57 -0.49
CA ILE A 363 18.08 7.53 0.54
C ILE A 363 19.57 7.23 0.76
N SER A 364 20.05 7.42 1.98
CA SER A 364 21.40 7.02 2.39
C SER A 364 21.27 6.17 3.65
N SER A 365 21.88 4.98 3.68
CA SER A 365 21.79 4.08 4.83
C SER A 365 20.34 3.78 5.26
N ASN A 366 19.44 3.65 4.29
CA ASN A 366 18.00 3.44 4.48
C ASN A 366 17.29 4.58 5.23
N ILE A 367 17.85 5.78 5.32
CA ILE A 367 17.15 6.94 5.89
C ILE A 367 17.02 8.04 4.84
N LYS A 368 15.96 8.84 4.97
CA LYS A 368 15.78 10.06 4.17
C LYS A 368 16.91 11.04 4.50
N VAL A 369 17.62 11.52 3.48
CA VAL A 369 18.57 12.62 3.62
C VAL A 369 17.85 13.91 3.23
N GLU A 370 17.62 14.77 4.23
CA GLU A 370 17.11 16.13 3.98
C GLU A 370 18.26 17.03 3.52
N GLY A 371 18.14 17.63 2.32
CA GLY A 371 19.13 18.55 1.75
C GLY A 371 19.67 18.12 0.39
N SER A 372 20.90 18.54 0.07
CA SER A 372 21.55 18.24 -1.21
C SER A 372 22.14 16.84 -1.21
N CYS A 373 21.56 15.96 -2.01
CA CYS A 373 22.12 14.66 -2.33
C CYS A 373 23.56 14.75 -2.87
N SER A 374 24.36 13.73 -2.62
CA SER A 374 25.73 13.65 -3.12
C SER A 374 25.75 13.26 -4.59
N LYS A 375 26.79 13.68 -5.31
CA LYS A 375 27.01 13.23 -6.70
C LYS A 375 27.08 11.70 -6.75
N GLY A 376 26.28 11.10 -7.62
CA GLY A 376 26.13 9.65 -7.76
C GLY A 376 24.91 9.07 -7.02
N ASP A 377 24.29 9.80 -6.10
CA ASP A 377 23.07 9.34 -5.42
C ASP A 377 21.89 9.30 -6.39
N THR A 378 20.94 8.40 -6.13
CA THR A 378 19.63 8.43 -6.80
C THR A 378 18.69 9.35 -6.03
N LYS A 379 18.19 10.38 -6.71
CA LYS A 379 17.09 11.23 -6.24
C LYS A 379 15.77 10.61 -6.65
N TYR A 380 14.80 10.67 -5.73
CA TYR A 380 13.44 10.18 -5.91
C TYR A 380 12.44 11.32 -5.80
N THR A 381 11.33 11.19 -6.50
CA THR A 381 10.14 12.02 -6.33
C THR A 381 8.93 11.12 -6.48
N CYS A 382 8.18 10.93 -5.39
CA CYS A 382 7.11 9.94 -5.29
C CYS A 382 5.83 10.68 -4.91
N ILE A 383 5.09 11.23 -5.88
CA ILE A 383 3.98 12.16 -5.63
C ILE A 383 2.67 11.43 -5.31
N ASN A 384 2.52 10.19 -5.80
CA ASN A 384 1.26 9.45 -5.72
C ASN A 384 1.55 7.99 -5.40
N PRO A 385 0.85 7.36 -4.44
CA PRO A 385 1.05 5.94 -4.15
C PRO A 385 0.69 5.04 -5.34
N PHE A 386 -0.20 5.46 -6.24
CA PHE A 386 -0.65 4.65 -7.37
C PHE A 386 0.25 4.72 -8.61
N VAL A 387 1.38 5.44 -8.55
CA VAL A 387 2.29 5.67 -9.67
C VAL A 387 3.72 5.42 -9.20
N LYS A 388 4.61 5.01 -10.12
CA LYS A 388 6.04 4.89 -9.83
C LYS A 388 6.64 6.19 -9.30
N CYS A 389 7.79 6.08 -8.65
CA CYS A 389 8.63 7.23 -8.37
C CYS A 389 9.39 7.65 -9.62
N GLU A 390 9.46 8.96 -9.87
CA GLU A 390 10.44 9.51 -10.79
C GLU A 390 11.82 9.45 -10.13
N THR A 391 12.83 9.01 -10.89
CA THR A 391 14.19 8.86 -10.39
C THR A 391 15.21 9.52 -11.31
N PHE A 392 16.27 10.05 -10.72
CA PHE A 392 17.42 10.56 -11.47
C PHE A 392 18.71 10.46 -10.67
N ILE A 393 19.83 10.30 -11.35
CA ILE A 393 21.15 10.17 -10.71
C ILE A 393 21.80 11.55 -10.61
N VAL A 394 22.15 11.99 -9.41
CA VAL A 394 22.72 13.31 -9.15
C VAL A 394 24.06 13.46 -9.85
N GLY A 395 24.18 14.49 -10.68
CA GLY A 395 25.40 14.78 -11.45
C GLY A 395 25.62 13.85 -12.65
N LYS A 396 24.61 13.06 -13.04
CA LYS A 396 24.54 12.41 -14.35
C LYS A 396 23.51 13.15 -15.20
N CYS A 397 23.92 13.62 -16.37
CA CYS A 397 23.00 14.26 -17.31
C CYS A 397 22.23 13.22 -18.11
N ASP A 398 20.92 13.41 -18.22
CA ASP A 398 20.07 12.77 -19.22
C ASP A 398 19.74 13.81 -20.30
N LEU A 399 20.32 13.64 -21.50
CA LEU A 399 20.10 14.56 -22.61
C LEU A 399 18.64 14.63 -23.06
N THR A 400 17.83 13.60 -22.80
CA THR A 400 16.41 13.61 -23.18
C THR A 400 15.56 14.49 -22.27
N LYS A 401 16.05 14.75 -21.05
CA LYS A 401 15.43 15.60 -20.03
C LYS A 401 16.50 16.52 -19.42
N ALA A 402 17.19 17.27 -20.26
CA ALA A 402 18.30 18.10 -19.82
C ALA A 402 17.89 19.05 -18.69
N ASP A 403 18.59 18.99 -17.57
CA ASP A 403 18.31 19.72 -16.35
C ASP A 403 19.55 20.49 -15.86
N GLU A 404 19.47 21.16 -14.71
CA GLU A 404 20.58 21.92 -14.14
C GLU A 404 21.87 21.10 -13.89
N ASN A 405 21.81 19.76 -13.90
CA ASN A 405 22.97 18.87 -13.79
C ASN A 405 23.66 18.62 -15.13
N CYS A 406 23.00 18.94 -16.24
CA CYS A 406 23.59 18.93 -17.58
C CYS A 406 24.43 20.18 -17.81
N ASP A 407 25.70 20.13 -17.39
CA ASP A 407 26.71 21.13 -17.70
C ASP A 407 27.95 20.45 -18.28
N GLY A 408 28.33 20.79 -19.51
CA GLY A 408 29.46 20.18 -20.23
C GLY A 408 29.11 19.64 -21.62
N TYR A 409 29.97 18.76 -22.14
CA TYR A 409 29.85 18.18 -23.48
C TYR A 409 29.35 16.73 -23.42
N TYR A 410 28.44 16.37 -24.32
CA TYR A 410 27.79 15.06 -24.38
C TYR A 410 27.65 14.58 -25.83
N VAL A 411 27.39 13.28 -26.01
CA VAL A 411 27.08 12.69 -27.31
C VAL A 411 25.61 12.26 -27.31
N ASP A 412 24.82 12.79 -28.24
CA ASP A 412 23.41 12.43 -28.38
C ASP A 412 23.24 11.06 -29.08
N SER A 413 21.99 10.60 -29.16
CA SER A 413 21.65 9.35 -29.86
C SER A 413 22.00 9.34 -31.36
N ASN A 414 22.15 10.51 -31.99
CA ASN A 414 22.55 10.68 -33.38
C ASN A 414 24.07 10.82 -33.57
N LYS A 415 24.86 10.62 -32.50
CA LYS A 415 26.32 10.79 -32.50
C LYS A 415 26.77 12.23 -32.78
N GLN A 416 25.95 13.21 -32.43
CA GLN A 416 26.27 14.63 -32.46
C GLN A 416 26.80 15.09 -31.10
N LEU A 417 27.66 16.11 -31.11
CA LEU A 417 28.11 16.75 -29.89
C LEU A 417 27.04 17.71 -29.41
N GLU A 418 26.61 17.58 -28.17
CA GLU A 418 25.78 18.58 -27.49
C GLU A 418 26.59 19.26 -26.39
N LYS A 419 26.49 20.58 -26.33
CA LYS A 419 26.96 21.36 -25.19
C LYS A 419 25.76 21.77 -24.37
N CYS A 420 25.75 21.34 -23.12
CA CYS A 420 24.73 21.72 -22.15
C CYS A 420 25.30 22.76 -21.20
N ASN A 421 24.48 23.75 -20.86
CA ASN A 421 24.77 24.72 -19.81
C ASN A 421 23.55 24.81 -18.90
N LYS A 422 23.61 24.09 -17.76
CA LYS A 422 22.54 24.00 -16.76
C LYS A 422 21.17 23.67 -17.37
N GLY A 423 21.14 22.64 -18.22
CA GLY A 423 19.90 22.08 -18.76
C GLY A 423 19.48 22.64 -20.11
N VAL A 424 20.14 23.68 -20.59
CA VAL A 424 19.98 24.14 -21.97
C VAL A 424 21.08 23.50 -22.81
N CYS A 425 20.70 22.53 -23.65
CA CYS A 425 21.61 21.85 -24.56
C CYS A 425 21.45 22.38 -25.99
N SER A 426 22.58 22.54 -26.67
CA SER A 426 22.62 22.89 -28.10
C SER A 426 23.64 22.04 -28.82
N VAL A 427 23.28 21.58 -30.02
CA VAL A 427 24.19 20.88 -30.92
C VAL A 427 25.37 21.79 -31.28
N GLU A 428 26.59 21.26 -31.15
CA GLU A 428 27.84 21.93 -31.47
C GLU A 428 28.50 21.27 -32.68
N SER A 429 28.79 22.06 -33.71
CA SER A 429 29.47 21.60 -34.93
C SER A 429 30.99 21.73 -34.81
N LYS A 430 31.58 21.07 -33.81
CA LYS A 430 33.03 21.17 -33.51
C LYS A 430 33.72 19.82 -33.63
N ILE A 431 34.90 19.82 -34.28
CA ILE A 431 35.78 18.65 -34.38
C ILE A 431 36.82 18.75 -33.28
N GLY A 432 37.02 17.68 -32.51
CA GLY A 432 37.94 17.76 -31.39
C GLY A 432 37.85 16.63 -30.38
N TYR A 433 38.56 16.84 -29.28
CA TYR A 433 38.40 16.06 -28.05
C TYR A 433 37.72 16.93 -27.00
N PHE A 434 36.74 16.37 -26.31
CA PHE A 434 35.96 17.06 -25.27
C PHE A 434 35.96 16.22 -24.00
N GLN A 435 35.96 16.88 -22.86
CA GLN A 435 35.90 16.23 -21.55
C GLN A 435 34.60 16.57 -20.83
N ASN A 436 34.00 15.57 -20.20
CA ASN A 436 32.91 15.76 -19.27
C ASN A 436 33.08 14.87 -18.04
N GLY A 437 33.56 15.46 -16.95
CA GLY A 437 33.98 14.71 -15.77
C GLY A 437 35.08 13.70 -16.12
N GLU A 438 34.76 12.40 -15.99
CA GLU A 438 35.66 11.28 -16.33
C GLU A 438 35.42 10.72 -17.74
N THR A 439 34.42 11.25 -18.46
CA THR A 439 34.09 10.82 -19.82
C THR A 439 34.86 11.67 -20.84
N TYR A 440 35.38 11.02 -21.88
CA TYR A 440 36.10 11.66 -22.97
C TYR A 440 35.38 11.41 -24.29
N ILE A 441 35.22 12.45 -25.09
CA ILE A 441 34.49 12.41 -26.35
C ILE A 441 35.44 12.81 -27.47
N LYS A 442 35.37 12.11 -28.60
CA LYS A 442 36.08 12.46 -29.83
C LYS A 442 35.08 12.68 -30.95
N CYS A 443 35.16 13.85 -31.57
CA CYS A 443 34.41 14.19 -32.77
C CYS A 443 35.34 14.28 -33.97
N THR A 444 35.02 13.57 -35.04
CA THR A 444 35.78 13.55 -36.30
C THR A 444 34.87 13.81 -37.50
N THR A 445 35.48 14.14 -38.64
CA THR A 445 34.84 14.21 -39.97
C THR A 445 35.35 13.06 -40.83
N ASN A 446 34.51 12.56 -41.73
CA ASN A 446 34.86 11.53 -42.71
C ASN A 446 35.77 12.03 -43.85
N GLY A 447 36.19 13.29 -43.85
CA GLY A 447 37.16 13.84 -44.80
C GLY A 447 36.60 14.16 -46.20
N GLU A 448 35.37 13.76 -46.51
CA GLU A 448 34.74 13.96 -47.83
C GLU A 448 33.79 15.17 -47.86
N SER A 449 33.28 15.62 -46.72
CA SER A 449 32.54 16.87 -46.59
C SER A 449 32.77 17.50 -45.21
N LYS A 450 32.86 18.84 -45.17
CA LYS A 450 32.98 19.60 -43.90
C LYS A 450 31.68 19.63 -43.08
N GLU A 451 30.64 18.90 -43.50
CA GLU A 451 29.28 19.06 -42.95
C GLU A 451 28.80 17.83 -42.14
N ILE A 452 29.49 16.68 -42.21
CA ILE A 452 29.11 15.47 -41.45
C ILE A 452 30.20 15.17 -40.41
N PHE A 453 29.87 15.40 -39.14
CA PHE A 453 30.70 15.04 -37.99
C PHE A 453 30.08 13.88 -37.23
N THR A 454 30.91 12.98 -36.73
CA THR A 454 30.51 11.87 -35.85
C THR A 454 31.31 11.94 -34.57
N CYS A 455 30.60 11.89 -33.44
CA CYS A 455 31.17 11.89 -32.11
C CYS A 455 30.98 10.52 -31.44
N SER A 456 31.95 10.13 -30.62
CA SER A 456 31.88 8.91 -29.81
C SER A 456 32.61 9.08 -28.49
N GLU A 457 32.08 8.46 -27.45
CA GLU A 457 32.81 8.28 -26.20
C GLU A 457 34.05 7.40 -26.43
N LEU A 458 35.12 7.72 -25.70
CA LEU A 458 36.40 7.04 -25.79
C LEU A 458 36.72 6.30 -24.50
N ALA A 459 37.18 5.06 -24.64
CA ALA A 459 37.94 4.40 -23.59
C ALA A 459 39.40 4.90 -23.63
N LEU A 460 40.01 5.06 -22.45
CA LEU A 460 41.44 5.33 -22.34
C LEU A 460 42.21 4.03 -22.63
N ILE A 461 43.30 4.13 -23.37
CA ILE A 461 44.21 3.02 -23.62
C ILE A 461 45.34 3.00 -22.57
N ASP A 462 46.13 1.93 -22.54
CA ASP A 462 47.27 1.80 -21.62
C ASP A 462 48.60 2.30 -22.20
N SER A 463 48.71 2.39 -23.53
CA SER A 463 49.94 2.86 -24.21
C SER A 463 49.68 3.34 -25.62
N CYS A 464 50.54 4.23 -26.13
CA CYS A 464 50.45 4.77 -27.48
C CYS A 464 50.85 3.81 -28.59
N LYS A 465 51.40 2.64 -28.27
CA LYS A 465 51.85 1.66 -29.26
C LYS A 465 50.70 1.26 -30.19
N ASP A 466 50.83 1.52 -31.48
CA ASP A 466 49.83 1.26 -32.53
C ASP A 466 48.50 2.05 -32.35
N ASN A 467 48.47 3.08 -31.50
CA ASN A 467 47.26 3.79 -31.09
C ASN A 467 47.33 5.30 -31.34
N ASN A 468 47.82 5.69 -32.52
CA ASN A 468 47.94 7.10 -32.91
C ASN A 468 46.58 7.82 -32.95
N GLY A 469 46.46 8.92 -32.20
CA GLY A 469 45.23 9.68 -32.07
C GLY A 469 44.23 9.13 -31.04
N ALA A 470 44.68 8.28 -30.13
CA ALA A 470 43.92 7.83 -28.96
C ALA A 470 44.41 8.53 -27.67
N LEU A 471 43.57 8.47 -26.63
CA LEU A 471 43.86 9.06 -25.33
C LEU A 471 44.32 7.99 -24.35
N PHE A 472 45.36 8.28 -23.57
CA PHE A 472 45.76 7.43 -22.44
C PHE A 472 45.97 8.27 -21.18
N LYS A 473 45.90 7.59 -20.04
CA LYS A 473 46.12 8.21 -18.72
C LYS A 473 47.55 7.96 -18.27
N GLU A 474 48.27 9.03 -17.94
CA GLU A 474 49.56 8.94 -17.25
C GLU A 474 49.45 9.71 -15.94
N GLU A 475 49.43 8.98 -14.82
CA GLU A 475 49.15 9.52 -13.49
C GLU A 475 47.80 10.26 -13.41
N LYS A 476 47.83 11.60 -13.35
CA LYS A 476 46.65 12.48 -13.29
C LYS A 476 46.40 13.21 -14.62
N ASP A 477 47.31 13.08 -15.58
CA ASP A 477 47.26 13.77 -16.85
C ASP A 477 46.63 12.88 -17.93
N ILE A 478 45.83 13.48 -18.80
CA ILE A 478 45.30 12.79 -20.00
C ILE A 478 46.10 13.26 -21.19
N LYS A 479 46.68 12.29 -21.90
CA LYS A 479 47.61 12.53 -22.99
C LYS A 479 47.07 11.99 -24.31
N LEU A 480 47.35 12.70 -25.39
CA LEU A 480 47.06 12.32 -26.76
C LEU A 480 48.29 11.66 -27.39
N CYS A 481 48.12 10.43 -27.85
CA CYS A 481 49.15 9.70 -28.58
C CYS A 481 49.35 10.29 -29.98
N ILE A 482 50.58 10.70 -30.27
CA ILE A 482 50.93 11.27 -31.58
C ILE A 482 51.81 10.35 -32.43
N ASP A 483 52.51 9.43 -31.79
CA ASP A 483 53.25 8.32 -32.39
C ASP A 483 53.19 7.11 -31.44
N ASP A 484 53.90 6.03 -31.78
CA ASP A 484 53.91 4.78 -31.00
C ASP A 484 54.74 4.87 -29.70
N ASN A 485 55.19 6.07 -29.30
CA ASN A 485 56.03 6.30 -28.13
C ASN A 485 55.31 7.20 -27.10
N ASN A 486 55.01 6.63 -25.92
CA ASN A 486 54.37 7.36 -24.81
C ASN A 486 55.11 8.66 -24.43
N SER A 487 56.45 8.69 -24.54
CA SER A 487 57.25 9.87 -24.19
C SER A 487 56.99 11.09 -25.08
N ASN A 488 56.44 10.86 -26.28
CA ASN A 488 56.13 11.92 -27.24
C ASN A 488 54.68 12.41 -27.10
N ALA A 489 53.85 11.75 -26.28
CA ALA A 489 52.47 12.11 -26.14
C ALA A 489 52.26 13.48 -25.47
N ILE A 490 51.24 14.19 -25.93
CA ILE A 490 50.95 15.55 -25.49
C ILE A 490 49.87 15.51 -24.42
N THR A 491 50.12 16.13 -23.27
CA THR A 491 49.05 16.36 -22.30
C THR A 491 48.01 17.32 -22.88
N ILE A 492 46.78 16.86 -23.00
CA ILE A 492 45.67 17.63 -23.58
C ILE A 492 44.65 18.10 -22.54
N PHE A 493 44.57 17.46 -21.38
CA PHE A 493 43.78 17.93 -20.24
C PHE A 493 44.68 18.04 -18.99
N LYS A 494 44.92 19.28 -18.52
CA LYS A 494 45.66 19.63 -17.29
C LYS A 494 44.77 20.43 -16.35
N LYS A 495 45.08 20.38 -15.04
CA LYS A 495 44.38 21.17 -14.00
C LYS A 495 44.66 22.69 -14.09
N ASP A 496 45.76 23.09 -14.71
CA ASP A 496 46.13 24.48 -14.97
C ASP A 496 46.97 24.51 -16.26
N THR A 497 46.48 25.05 -17.39
CA THR A 497 47.35 25.71 -18.41
C THR A 497 46.60 26.28 -19.62
N THR A 498 47.17 27.39 -20.10
CA THR A 498 46.89 28.16 -21.33
C THR A 498 47.21 27.42 -22.63
N LYS A 499 46.44 27.76 -23.69
CA LYS A 499 46.53 27.36 -25.12
C LYS A 499 47.92 26.98 -25.63
N CYS A 500 48.02 25.86 -26.36
CA CYS A 500 49.26 25.39 -27.02
C CYS A 500 49.01 25.03 -28.50
N PHE A 501 49.78 25.58 -29.44
CA PHE A 501 49.74 25.17 -30.85
C PHE A 501 50.81 24.11 -31.14
N ILE A 502 50.46 23.00 -31.80
CA ILE A 502 51.42 21.96 -32.21
C ILE A 502 51.55 21.95 -33.72
N GLY A 503 52.68 22.47 -34.21
CA GLY A 503 52.98 22.51 -35.64
C GLY A 503 53.13 21.11 -36.24
N ALA A 504 52.64 20.94 -37.48
CA ALA A 504 52.66 19.67 -38.22
C ALA A 504 54.03 19.00 -38.38
N ASN A 505 55.12 19.75 -38.17
CA ASN A 505 56.48 19.24 -38.29
C ASN A 505 56.84 18.24 -37.18
N ILE A 506 56.11 18.23 -36.06
CA ILE A 506 56.33 17.34 -34.92
C ILE A 506 55.66 15.96 -35.13
N LEU A 507 54.72 15.86 -36.07
CA LEU A 507 53.79 14.72 -36.23
C LEU A 507 54.09 13.88 -37.47
N ASN A 508 55.37 13.77 -37.82
CA ASN A 508 55.81 13.12 -39.04
C ASN A 508 55.77 11.59 -38.83
N ASN A 509 54.60 10.99 -39.02
CA ASN A 509 54.51 9.54 -39.06
C ASN A 509 55.17 9.04 -40.36
N LYS A 510 55.76 7.84 -40.35
CA LYS A 510 56.49 7.21 -41.49
C LYS A 510 55.65 7.02 -42.77
N VAL A 511 54.40 7.44 -42.76
CA VAL A 511 53.44 7.42 -43.86
C VAL A 511 53.14 8.88 -44.19
N ASN A 512 53.42 9.31 -45.44
CA ASN A 512 53.43 10.69 -45.98
C ASN A 512 52.17 11.58 -45.80
N THR A 513 51.42 11.48 -44.69
CA THR A 513 50.26 12.32 -44.38
C THR A 513 50.60 13.27 -43.23
N LYS A 514 50.68 14.58 -43.53
CA LYS A 514 50.84 15.63 -42.52
C LYS A 514 49.49 15.87 -41.82
N LYS A 515 49.36 15.47 -40.55
CA LYS A 515 48.22 15.85 -39.70
C LYS A 515 48.59 17.12 -38.92
N HIS A 516 47.69 18.11 -38.91
CA HIS A 516 47.81 19.31 -38.08
C HIS A 516 46.85 19.14 -36.89
N TYR A 517 47.30 19.43 -35.66
CA TYR A 517 46.42 19.51 -34.49
C TYR A 517 46.50 20.94 -33.92
N ILE A 518 45.37 21.65 -33.90
CA ILE A 518 45.28 23.01 -33.35
C ILE A 518 44.65 22.92 -31.96
N ILE A 519 45.48 22.72 -30.94
CA ILE A 519 45.00 22.54 -29.56
C ILE A 519 44.64 23.91 -28.95
N SER A 520 43.40 24.36 -29.14
CA SER A 520 42.86 25.48 -28.36
C SER A 520 42.27 24.95 -27.04
N THR A 521 43.07 24.88 -25.97
CA THR A 521 42.56 24.57 -24.64
C THR A 521 41.84 25.79 -24.04
N ALA A 522 40.51 25.79 -24.13
CA ALA A 522 39.65 26.35 -23.09
C ALA A 522 39.22 25.18 -22.20
N ASP A 523 38.89 25.40 -20.93
CA ASP A 523 38.55 24.31 -20.00
C ASP A 523 37.53 23.34 -20.65
N ASN A 524 37.94 22.09 -20.85
CA ASN A 524 37.20 20.95 -21.43
C ASN A 524 37.09 20.80 -22.97
N GLU A 525 37.87 21.53 -23.79
CA GLU A 525 37.81 21.42 -25.26
C GLU A 525 39.19 21.46 -25.95
N VAL A 526 39.38 20.62 -26.98
CA VAL A 526 40.55 20.63 -27.88
C VAL A 526 40.10 20.54 -29.33
N LEU A 527 40.25 21.62 -30.08
CA LEU A 527 39.85 21.67 -31.50
C LEU A 527 40.85 20.95 -32.42
N THR A 528 40.38 20.49 -33.59
CA THR A 528 41.26 20.02 -34.67
C THR A 528 40.84 20.65 -35.99
N GLU A 529 41.82 21.06 -36.81
CA GLU A 529 41.58 21.46 -38.20
C GLU A 529 42.16 20.38 -39.13
N THR A 530 41.39 20.00 -40.15
CA THR A 530 41.67 18.86 -41.02
C THR A 530 42.61 19.23 -42.18
N ILE A 531 43.58 18.33 -42.40
CA ILE A 531 44.38 18.02 -43.61
C ILE A 531 44.57 19.15 -44.63
N GLY A 532 45.76 19.73 -44.65
CA GLY A 532 46.29 20.35 -45.87
C GLY A 532 46.73 19.27 -46.85
N ALA A 533 46.08 19.17 -48.00
CA ALA A 533 46.64 18.49 -49.16
C ALA A 533 47.90 19.26 -49.58
N GLY A 534 49.08 18.70 -49.30
CA GLY A 534 50.34 19.25 -49.79
C GLY A 534 50.56 18.85 -51.24
N ASN A 535 50.73 19.84 -52.12
CA ASN A 535 51.65 19.69 -53.25
C ASN A 535 53.09 19.86 -52.75
#